data_AF-A0A4S8M9J2-F1
#
_entry.id   AF-A0A4S8M9J2-F1
#
_cell.length_a   1.000
_cell.length_b   1.000
_cell.length_c   1.000
_cell.angle_alpha   90.00
_cell.angle_beta   90.00
_cell.angle_gamma   90.00
#
_symmetry.space_group_name_H-M   'P 1'
#
loop_
_entity.id
_entity.type
_entity.pdbx_description
1 polymer ?
#
loop_
_entity_poly.entity_id
_entity_poly.type
_entity_poly.pdbx_seq_one_letter_code
_entity_poly.pdbx_strand_id
1 'polypeptide(L)'
;MDLESSPFHHLLDTNHTASHAESKHIHEYLRLTEQELQNMDEKITGLETLLNDLRSRRQKIVSYIHKHRQLLAPIRRLPPEIIASELFPYCLPTAHPPTRESSEAPLSLTLVCKQWREIALNTRCLWSALHIYIPHFRLMDKDLMERRKNGIKQWLERSGNLPISFSLAVHSH
;
A
#
# COMPACT_ATOMS: atom_id res chain seq x y z
N MET A 1 -38.49 -16.89 -4.97
CA MET A 1 -39.79 -17.36 -5.51
C MET A 1 -39.47 -18.20 -6.72
N ASP A 2 -39.88 -19.47 -6.71
CA ASP A 2 -39.77 -20.31 -7.90
C ASP A 2 -40.88 -19.95 -8.88
N LEU A 3 -40.56 -19.86 -10.17
CA LEU A 3 -41.54 -19.54 -11.22
C LEU A 3 -42.67 -20.58 -11.27
N GLU A 4 -42.38 -21.84 -10.90
CA GLU A 4 -43.35 -22.93 -10.76
C GLU A 4 -44.39 -22.70 -9.65
N SER A 5 -44.09 -21.81 -8.69
CA SER A 5 -45.02 -21.45 -7.61
C SER A 5 -46.01 -20.33 -8.00
N SER A 6 -45.84 -19.73 -9.20
CA SER A 6 -46.69 -18.63 -9.64
C SER A 6 -48.10 -19.13 -9.98
N PRO A 7 -49.17 -18.44 -9.54
CA PRO A 7 -50.53 -18.75 -9.97
C PRO A 7 -50.72 -18.60 -11.49
N PHE A 8 -49.80 -17.91 -12.17
CA PHE A 8 -49.79 -17.70 -13.61
C PHE A 8 -48.77 -18.57 -14.36
N HIS A 9 -48.13 -19.55 -13.71
CA HIS A 9 -47.08 -20.39 -14.33
C HIS A 9 -47.49 -20.97 -15.68
N HIS A 10 -48.76 -21.37 -15.83
CA HIS A 10 -49.32 -21.92 -17.07
C HIS A 10 -49.44 -20.92 -18.23
N LEU A 11 -49.34 -19.61 -17.94
CA LEU A 11 -49.34 -18.53 -18.94
C LEU A 11 -47.93 -18.05 -19.26
N LEU A 12 -46.96 -18.29 -18.35
CA LEU A 12 -45.56 -17.94 -18.56
C LEU A 12 -45.00 -18.76 -19.74
N ASP A 13 -44.18 -18.12 -20.57
CA ASP A 13 -43.55 -18.71 -21.77
C ASP A 13 -44.51 -19.19 -22.89
N THR A 14 -45.77 -18.73 -22.87
CA THR A 14 -46.75 -18.99 -23.94
C THR A 14 -47.06 -17.72 -24.75
N ASN A 15 -47.49 -17.88 -26.01
CA ASN A 15 -48.02 -16.77 -26.83
C ASN A 15 -49.47 -16.37 -26.44
N HIS A 16 -50.00 -16.87 -25.32
CA HIS A 16 -51.38 -16.60 -24.90
C HIS A 16 -51.50 -15.17 -24.35
N THR A 17 -52.49 -14.42 -24.84
CA THR A 17 -52.78 -13.08 -24.33
C THR A 17 -53.70 -13.19 -23.12
N ALA A 18 -53.30 -12.64 -21.97
CA ALA A 18 -54.11 -12.63 -20.76
C ALA A 18 -55.46 -11.93 -21.01
N SER A 19 -56.55 -12.54 -20.54
CA SER A 19 -57.87 -11.92 -20.51
C SER A 19 -57.88 -10.69 -19.59
N HIS A 20 -58.95 -9.89 -19.64
CA HIS A 20 -59.07 -8.69 -18.78
C HIS A 20 -59.07 -9.03 -17.28
N ALA A 21 -59.67 -10.16 -16.89
CA ALA A 21 -59.71 -10.61 -15.50
C ALA A 21 -58.33 -11.09 -15.03
N GLU A 22 -57.64 -11.88 -15.86
CA GLU A 22 -56.26 -12.33 -15.59
C GLU A 22 -55.30 -11.15 -15.55
N SER A 23 -55.42 -10.20 -16.48
CA SER A 23 -54.63 -8.98 -16.49
C SER A 23 -54.77 -8.22 -15.16
N LYS A 24 -55.99 -8.01 -14.67
CA LYS A 24 -56.21 -7.37 -13.36
C LYS A 24 -55.57 -8.15 -12.21
N HIS A 25 -55.68 -9.48 -12.23
CA HIS A 25 -55.09 -10.32 -11.19
C HIS A 25 -53.56 -10.29 -11.21
N ILE A 26 -52.95 -10.31 -12.40
CA ILE A 26 -51.51 -10.19 -12.61
C ILE A 26 -51.02 -8.83 -12.10
N HIS A 27 -51.72 -7.73 -12.42
CA HIS A 27 -51.33 -6.40 -11.94
C HIS A 27 -51.31 -6.32 -10.41
N GLU A 28 -52.33 -6.86 -9.73
CA GLU A 28 -52.36 -6.86 -8.26
C GLU A 28 -51.27 -7.77 -7.65
N TYR A 29 -51.02 -8.92 -8.27
CA TYR A 29 -49.95 -9.83 -7.84
C TYR A 29 -48.57 -9.18 -8.01
N LEU A 30 -48.31 -8.53 -9.14
CA LEU A 30 -47.07 -7.78 -9.38
C LEU A 30 -46.92 -6.64 -8.37
N ARG A 31 -47.98 -5.86 -8.13
CA ARG A 31 -47.97 -4.77 -7.14
C ARG A 31 -47.53 -5.25 -5.76
N LEU A 32 -48.05 -6.39 -5.30
CA LEU A 32 -47.68 -6.98 -4.00
C LEU A 32 -46.22 -7.48 -4.00
N THR A 33 -45.80 -8.14 -5.08
CA THR A 33 -44.43 -8.69 -5.21
C THR A 33 -43.39 -7.57 -5.29
N GLU A 34 -43.67 -6.50 -6.04
CA GLU A 34 -42.85 -5.31 -6.12
C GLU A 34 -42.72 -4.61 -4.76
N GLN A 35 -43.81 -4.56 -3.99
CA GLN A 35 -43.79 -4.01 -2.63
C GLN A 35 -42.92 -4.84 -1.67
N GLU A 36 -42.95 -6.17 -1.77
CA GLU A 36 -42.08 -7.04 -0.99
C GLU A 36 -40.60 -6.87 -1.37
N LEU A 37 -40.31 -6.79 -2.69
CA LEU A 37 -38.96 -6.53 -3.19
C LEU A 37 -38.43 -5.19 -2.65
N GLN A 38 -39.22 -4.13 -2.73
CA GLN A 38 -38.85 -2.81 -2.19
C GLN A 38 -38.53 -2.88 -0.69
N ASN A 39 -39.32 -3.61 0.09
CA ASN A 39 -39.06 -3.79 1.53
C ASN A 39 -37.73 -4.53 1.79
N MET A 40 -37.41 -5.55 0.99
CA MET A 40 -36.13 -6.25 1.10
C MET A 40 -34.96 -5.35 0.72
N ASP A 41 -35.08 -4.56 -0.35
CA ASP A 41 -34.04 -3.63 -0.78
C ASP A 41 -33.77 -2.55 0.27
N GLU A 42 -34.81 -2.04 0.94
CA GLU A 42 -34.68 -1.11 2.07
C GLU A 42 -33.92 -1.76 3.24
N LYS A 43 -34.22 -3.03 3.56
CA LYS A 43 -33.49 -3.77 4.61
C LYS A 43 -32.04 -4.03 4.23
N ILE A 44 -31.77 -4.41 2.99
CA ILE A 44 -30.41 -4.61 2.47
C ILE A 44 -29.63 -3.31 2.60
N THR A 45 -30.20 -2.20 2.12
CA THR A 45 -29.60 -0.87 2.21
C THR A 45 -29.32 -0.48 3.67
N GLY A 46 -30.26 -0.74 4.58
CA GLY A 46 -30.09 -0.51 6.02
C GLY A 46 -28.95 -1.34 6.63
N LEU A 47 -28.83 -2.62 6.27
CA LEU A 47 -27.75 -3.47 6.76
C LEU A 47 -26.39 -3.09 6.17
N GLU A 48 -26.34 -2.72 4.90
CA GLU A 48 -25.12 -2.26 4.24
C GLU A 48 -24.60 -0.95 4.86
N THR A 49 -25.49 0.00 5.15
CA THR A 49 -25.12 1.25 5.83
C THR A 49 -24.58 0.98 7.23
N LEU A 50 -25.23 0.12 8.02
CA LEU A 50 -24.73 -0.30 9.34
C LEU A 50 -23.37 -1.01 9.24
N LEU A 51 -23.21 -1.92 8.28
CA LEU A 51 -21.97 -2.65 8.06
C LEU A 51 -20.82 -1.69 7.70
N ASN A 52 -21.09 -0.68 6.88
CA ASN A 52 -20.11 0.33 6.50
C ASN A 52 -19.71 1.21 7.69
N ASP A 53 -20.66 1.61 8.55
CA ASP A 53 -20.34 2.34 9.79
C ASP A 53 -19.46 1.50 10.73
N LEU A 54 -19.83 0.24 10.97
CA LEU A 54 -19.04 -0.67 11.80
C LEU A 54 -17.64 -0.90 11.23
N ARG A 55 -17.49 -1.03 9.91
CA ARG A 55 -16.19 -1.14 9.24
C ARG A 55 -15.35 0.13 9.42
N SER A 56 -15.96 1.31 9.28
CA SER A 56 -15.30 2.60 9.53
C SER A 56 -14.82 2.72 10.97
N ARG A 57 -15.68 2.37 11.94
CA ARG A 57 -15.34 2.36 13.36
C ARG A 57 -14.22 1.38 13.67
N ARG A 58 -14.28 0.16 13.11
CA ARG A 58 -13.20 -0.84 13.23
C ARG A 58 -11.88 -0.28 12.71
N GLN A 59 -11.86 0.36 11.54
CA GLN A 59 -10.65 0.94 10.97
C GLN A 59 -10.05 2.03 11.87
N LYS A 60 -10.89 2.90 12.44
CA LYS A 60 -10.46 3.93 13.41
C LYS A 60 -9.81 3.29 14.64
N ILE A 61 -10.44 2.25 15.21
CA ILE A 61 -9.92 1.53 16.39
C ILE A 61 -8.61 0.82 16.06
N VAL A 62 -8.51 0.13 14.92
CA VAL A 62 -7.28 -0.53 14.48
C VAL A 62 -6.15 0.50 14.34
N SER A 63 -6.42 1.66 13.72
CA SER A 63 -5.44 2.76 13.62
C SER A 63 -5.01 3.27 15.00
N TYR A 64 -5.96 3.47 15.91
CA TYR A 64 -5.70 3.90 17.28
C TYR A 64 -4.78 2.92 18.02
N ILE A 65 -5.11 1.63 18.00
CA ILE A 65 -4.29 0.56 18.61
C ILE A 65 -2.90 0.54 17.99
N HIS A 66 -2.80 0.60 16.65
CA HIS A 66 -1.51 0.57 15.96
C HIS A 66 -0.62 1.75 16.39
N LYS A 67 -1.15 2.98 16.40
CA LYS A 67 -0.39 4.17 16.84
C LYS A 67 0.11 4.04 18.29
N HIS A 68 -0.70 3.49 19.19
CA HIS A 68 -0.30 3.28 20.59
C HIS A 68 0.74 2.15 20.73
N ARG A 69 0.58 1.04 20.01
CA ARG A 69 1.58 -0.03 19.98
C ARG A 69 2.93 0.48 19.45
N GLN A 70 2.91 1.37 18.45
CA GLN A 70 4.14 2.00 17.97
C GLN A 70 4.84 2.83 19.06
N LEU A 71 4.11 3.49 19.98
CA LEU A 71 4.72 4.19 21.13
C LEU A 71 5.44 3.25 22.09
N LEU A 72 4.98 2.00 22.16
CA LEU A 72 5.58 0.96 23.01
C LEU A 72 6.70 0.18 22.29
N ALA A 73 6.94 0.44 21.01
CA ALA A 73 7.94 -0.29 20.24
C ALA A 73 9.33 -0.12 20.89
N PRO A 74 10.06 -1.21 21.21
CA PRO A 74 11.35 -1.14 21.88
C PRO A 74 12.35 -0.23 21.19
N ILE A 75 12.30 -0.18 19.86
CA ILE A 75 13.17 0.67 19.03
C ILE A 75 13.06 2.17 19.35
N ARG A 76 11.93 2.65 19.88
CA ARG A 76 11.75 4.05 20.30
C ARG A 76 12.42 4.36 21.65
N ARG A 77 12.77 3.34 22.42
CA ARG A 77 13.44 3.47 23.72
C ARG A 77 14.95 3.33 23.61
N LEU A 78 15.45 2.82 22.49
CA LEU A 78 16.88 2.71 22.26
C LEU A 78 17.48 4.09 22.00
N PRO A 79 18.58 4.45 22.69
CA PRO A 79 19.32 5.66 22.37
C PRO A 79 19.74 5.67 20.89
N PRO A 80 19.69 6.83 20.22
CA PRO A 80 20.15 6.99 18.83
C PRO A 80 21.53 6.38 18.57
N GLU A 81 22.42 6.49 19.54
CA GLU A 81 23.80 6.01 19.49
C GLU A 81 23.86 4.50 19.37
N ILE A 82 23.03 3.78 20.13
CA ILE A 82 22.96 2.31 20.10
C ILE A 82 22.40 1.82 18.77
N ILE A 83 21.40 2.50 18.21
CA ILE A 83 20.88 2.17 16.88
C ILE A 83 21.98 2.38 15.83
N ALA A 84 22.72 3.48 15.93
CA ALA A 84 23.80 3.80 15.00
C ALA A 84 25.00 2.85 15.10
N SER A 85 25.42 2.47 16.30
CA SER A 85 26.64 1.66 16.51
C SER A 85 26.38 0.15 16.47
N GLU A 86 25.28 -0.32 17.04
CA GLU A 86 25.05 -1.76 17.24
C GLU A 86 24.10 -2.39 16.22
N LEU A 87 23.28 -1.59 15.52
CA LEU A 87 22.27 -2.12 14.62
C LEU A 87 22.60 -1.84 13.15
N PHE A 88 22.80 -0.57 12.80
CA PHE A 88 23.01 -0.17 11.40
C PHE A 88 24.21 -0.83 10.70
N PRO A 89 25.37 -1.08 11.35
CA PRO A 89 26.49 -1.75 10.69
C PRO A 89 26.14 -3.16 10.22
N TYR A 90 25.29 -3.90 10.96
CA TYR A 90 24.83 -5.23 10.56
C TYR A 90 23.80 -5.22 9.42
N CYS A 91 23.26 -4.05 9.09
CA CYS A 91 22.35 -3.89 7.95
C CYS A 91 23.12 -3.59 6.65
N LEU A 92 24.39 -3.20 6.72
CA LEU A 92 25.18 -2.89 5.54
C LEU A 92 25.48 -4.16 4.72
N PRO A 93 25.56 -4.05 3.38
CA PRO A 93 25.95 -5.16 2.53
C PRO A 93 27.34 -5.67 2.89
N THR A 94 27.49 -6.99 3.00
CA THR A 94 28.76 -7.64 3.34
C THR A 94 29.57 -8.05 2.11
N ALA A 95 28.90 -8.35 0.99
CA ALA A 95 29.53 -8.86 -0.21
C ALA A 95 30.08 -7.76 -1.14
N HIS A 96 29.60 -6.52 -1.01
CA HIS A 96 30.00 -5.41 -1.86
C HIS A 96 29.80 -4.07 -1.14
N PRO A 97 30.40 -2.97 -1.63
CA PRO A 97 30.09 -1.63 -1.12
C PRO A 97 28.61 -1.29 -1.35
N PRO A 98 27.99 -0.49 -0.45
CA PRO A 98 26.61 -0.05 -0.60
C PRO A 98 26.34 0.61 -1.95
N THR A 99 25.19 0.33 -2.53
CA THR A 99 24.72 0.96 -3.76
C THR A 99 23.77 2.12 -3.47
N ARG A 100 23.32 2.81 -4.52
CA ARG A 100 22.26 3.84 -4.42
C ARG A 100 20.83 3.27 -4.49
N GLU A 101 20.67 1.96 -4.34
CA GLU A 101 19.35 1.34 -4.36
C GLU A 101 18.60 1.60 -3.06
N SER A 102 17.32 1.96 -3.15
CA SER A 102 16.50 2.24 -1.96
C SER A 102 16.16 0.99 -1.15
N SER A 103 16.28 -0.20 -1.75
CA SER A 103 16.11 -1.50 -1.11
C SER A 103 17.29 -1.88 -0.22
N GLU A 104 18.42 -1.18 -0.33
CA GLU A 104 19.67 -1.54 0.33
C GLU A 104 20.12 -0.49 1.36
N ALA A 105 20.78 -0.94 2.43
CA ALA A 105 21.36 -0.03 3.41
C ALA A 105 22.59 0.69 2.82
N PRO A 106 22.82 1.97 3.15
CA PRO A 106 22.14 2.73 4.21
C PRO A 106 20.82 3.39 3.80
N LEU A 107 20.44 3.37 2.51
CA LEU A 107 19.23 4.06 2.04
C LEU A 107 17.94 3.45 2.57
N SER A 108 17.84 2.12 2.64
CA SER A 108 16.66 1.42 3.18
C SER A 108 16.39 1.79 4.64
N LEU A 109 17.44 2.03 5.43
CA LEU A 109 17.33 2.49 6.82
C LEU A 109 16.62 3.85 6.92
N THR A 110 16.79 4.71 5.91
CA THR A 110 16.12 6.03 5.84
C THR A 110 14.62 5.97 5.54
N LEU A 111 14.10 4.79 5.24
CA LEU A 111 12.70 4.53 4.87
C LEU A 111 11.91 3.81 5.96
N VAL A 112 12.55 3.36 7.04
CA VAL A 112 11.90 2.61 8.13
C VAL A 112 11.00 3.50 8.97
N CYS A 113 11.56 4.58 9.54
CA CYS A 113 10.81 5.57 10.30
C CYS A 113 11.56 6.91 10.37
N LYS A 114 10.91 7.97 10.87
CA LYS A 114 11.52 9.30 11.00
C LYS A 114 12.80 9.28 11.84
N GLN A 115 12.79 8.57 12.97
CA GLN A 115 13.96 8.47 13.86
C GLN A 115 15.13 7.77 13.15
N TRP A 116 14.90 6.64 12.49
CA TRP A 116 15.94 5.92 11.75
C TRP A 116 16.51 6.75 10.60
N ARG A 117 15.66 7.50 9.91
CA ARG A 117 16.10 8.44 8.89
C ARG A 117 17.03 9.50 9.46
N GLU A 118 16.66 10.13 10.56
CA GLU A 118 17.50 11.14 11.21
C GLU A 118 18.85 10.54 11.66
N ILE A 119 18.83 9.37 12.28
CA ILE A 119 20.07 8.70 12.72
C ILE A 119 20.92 8.33 11.51
N ALA A 120 20.36 7.60 10.53
CA ALA A 120 21.10 7.11 9.38
C ALA A 120 21.72 8.24 8.56
N LEU A 121 21.01 9.36 8.37
CA LEU A 121 21.53 10.52 7.65
C LEU A 121 22.68 11.23 8.38
N ASN A 122 22.71 11.17 9.72
CA ASN A 122 23.74 11.81 10.55
C ASN A 122 24.91 10.89 10.91
N THR A 123 24.76 9.57 10.73
CA THR A 123 25.82 8.59 11.01
C THR A 123 26.77 8.46 9.81
N ARG A 124 27.86 9.25 9.83
CA ARG A 124 28.82 9.38 8.72
C ARG A 124 29.41 8.04 8.23
N CYS A 125 29.70 7.11 9.13
CA CYS A 125 30.33 5.82 8.77
C CYS A 125 29.44 4.93 7.88
N LEU A 126 28.12 5.17 7.85
CA LEU A 126 27.23 4.46 6.92
C LEU A 126 27.44 4.87 5.46
N TRP A 127 28.01 6.06 5.25
CA TRP A 127 28.19 6.66 3.94
C TRP A 127 29.65 6.60 3.46
N SER A 128 30.55 5.93 4.20
CA SER A 128 31.98 5.84 3.89
C SER A 128 32.33 4.83 2.80
N ALA A 129 31.33 4.22 2.16
CA ALA A 129 31.53 3.38 0.99
C ALA A 129 30.39 3.57 -0.02
N LEU A 130 30.70 3.50 -1.32
CA LEU A 130 29.70 3.63 -2.39
C LEU A 130 30.10 2.88 -3.66
N HIS A 131 29.23 1.99 -4.15
CA HIS A 131 29.32 1.41 -5.48
C HIS A 131 28.41 2.16 -6.46
N ILE A 132 29.00 2.65 -7.55
CA ILE A 132 28.31 3.36 -8.62
C ILE A 132 28.28 2.46 -9.86
N TYR A 133 27.08 2.00 -10.22
CA TYR A 133 26.83 1.23 -11.43
C TYR A 133 26.05 2.06 -12.45
N ILE A 134 26.61 2.27 -13.65
CA ILE A 134 25.96 3.03 -14.73
C ILE A 134 25.77 2.13 -15.97
N PRO A 135 24.54 1.72 -16.30
CA PRO A 135 24.28 0.97 -17.52
C PRO A 135 24.50 1.84 -18.76
N HIS A 136 25.10 1.29 -19.82
CA HIS A 136 25.40 2.05 -21.04
C HIS A 136 24.17 2.74 -21.66
N PHE A 137 23.01 2.04 -21.70
CA PHE A 137 21.76 2.60 -22.23
C PHE A 137 21.21 3.80 -21.45
N ARG A 138 21.69 4.02 -20.22
CA ARG A 138 21.28 5.15 -19.36
C ARG A 138 22.18 6.38 -19.54
N LEU A 139 23.31 6.27 -20.23
CA LEU A 139 24.27 7.38 -20.39
C LEU A 139 23.70 8.57 -21.17
N MET A 140 22.73 8.31 -22.05
CA MET A 140 22.10 9.35 -22.88
C MET A 140 20.93 10.06 -22.17
N ASP A 141 20.45 9.54 -21.04
CA ASP A 141 19.34 10.12 -20.26
C ASP A 141 19.87 11.20 -19.31
N LYS A 142 19.85 12.46 -19.78
CA LYS A 142 20.39 13.61 -19.03
C LYS A 142 19.70 13.82 -17.67
N ASP A 143 18.38 13.65 -17.60
CA ASP A 143 17.62 13.87 -16.37
C ASP A 143 17.97 12.81 -15.32
N LEU A 144 18.06 11.55 -15.74
CA LEU A 144 18.51 10.47 -14.86
C LEU A 144 19.94 10.69 -14.38
N MET A 145 20.84 11.13 -15.26
CA MET A 145 22.23 11.40 -14.92
C MET A 145 22.36 12.54 -13.91
N GLU A 146 21.59 13.62 -14.06
CA GLU A 146 21.55 14.71 -13.07
C GLU A 146 20.99 14.25 -11.72
N ARG A 147 19.91 13.45 -11.70
CA ARG A 147 19.40 12.85 -10.46
C ARG A 147 20.42 11.97 -9.77
N ARG A 148 21.16 11.16 -10.53
CA ARG A 148 22.23 10.30 -10.02
C ARG A 148 23.39 11.11 -9.46
N LYS A 149 23.84 12.13 -10.18
CA LYS A 149 24.89 13.07 -9.75
C LYS A 149 24.52 13.78 -8.44
N ASN A 150 23.30 14.32 -8.35
CA ASN A 150 22.80 14.91 -7.10
C ASN A 150 22.78 13.90 -5.96
N GLY A 151 22.36 12.68 -6.24
CA GLY A 151 22.38 11.58 -5.29
C GLY A 151 23.77 11.24 -4.77
N ILE A 152 24.76 11.14 -5.67
CA ILE A 152 26.17 10.90 -5.30
C ILE A 152 26.70 12.09 -4.48
N LYS A 153 26.39 13.33 -4.88
CA LYS A 153 26.77 14.52 -4.12
C LYS A 153 26.25 14.47 -2.67
N GLN A 154 24.96 14.17 -2.48
CA GLN A 154 24.38 14.01 -1.15
C GLN A 154 25.04 12.87 -0.35
N TRP A 155 25.47 11.80 -1.02
CA TRP A 155 26.18 10.71 -0.36
C TRP A 155 27.52 11.17 0.19
N LEU A 156 28.30 11.88 -0.63
CA LEU A 156 29.60 12.45 -0.26
C LEU A 156 29.47 13.50 0.85
N GLU A 157 28.44 14.35 0.81
CA GLU A 157 28.16 15.31 1.88
C GLU A 157 27.91 14.61 3.22
N ARG A 158 27.26 13.44 3.21
CA ARG A 158 26.95 12.66 4.42
C ARG A 158 28.14 11.91 5.00
N SER A 159 29.11 11.49 4.18
CA SER A 159 30.35 10.89 4.70
C SER A 159 31.19 11.91 5.48
N GLY A 160 30.99 13.21 5.23
CA GLY A 160 31.73 14.28 5.88
C GLY A 160 33.23 14.13 5.66
N ASN A 161 34.01 14.20 6.74
CA ASN A 161 35.47 14.12 6.69
C ASN A 161 36.03 12.68 6.77
N LEU A 162 35.16 11.66 6.74
CA LEU A 162 35.64 10.27 6.75
C LEU A 162 36.20 9.89 5.37
N PRO A 163 37.29 9.10 5.31
CA PRO A 163 37.73 8.49 4.06
C PRO A 163 36.59 7.71 3.42
N ILE A 164 36.36 7.90 2.12
CA ILE A 164 35.34 7.18 1.36
C ILE A 164 35.96 6.19 0.40
N SER A 165 35.49 4.95 0.43
CA SER A 165 35.80 3.93 -0.57
C SER A 165 34.76 3.95 -1.68
N PHE A 166 35.14 4.29 -2.90
CA PHE A 166 34.22 4.27 -4.05
C PHE A 166 34.65 3.25 -5.09
N SER A 167 33.68 2.61 -5.74
CA SER A 167 33.91 1.78 -6.92
C SER A 167 32.95 2.18 -8.03
N LEU A 168 33.47 2.24 -9.26
CA LEU A 168 32.72 2.64 -10.45
C LEU A 168 32.75 1.51 -11.46
N ALA A 169 31.58 1.05 -11.87
CA ALA A 169 31.43 0.08 -12.94
C ALA A 169 30.59 0.66 -14.09
N VAL A 170 31.16 0.65 -15.28
CA VAL A 170 30.48 0.94 -16.54
C VAL A 170 30.49 -0.35 -17.33
N HIS A 171 29.31 -0.91 -17.59
CA HIS A 171 29.19 -2.16 -18.35
C HIS A 171 28.78 -1.85 -19.78
N SER A 172 29.66 -2.18 -20.73
CA SER A 172 29.31 -2.41 -22.13
C SER A 172 28.71 -3.82 -22.23
N HIS A 173 27.64 -3.97 -23.00
CA HIS A 173 27.14 -5.29 -23.41
C HIS A 173 28.23 -6.12 -24.07
#